data_AF-A0A139ATS3-F1
#
_entry.id   AF-A0A139ATS3-F1
#
_cell.length_a   1.000
_cell.length_b   1.000
_cell.length_c   1.000
_cell.angle_alpha   90.00
_cell.angle_beta   90.00
_cell.angle_gamma   90.00
#
_symmetry.space_group_name_H-M   'P 1'
#
loop_
_entity.id
_entity.type
_entity.pdbx_description
1 polymer ?
#
loop_
_entity_poly.entity_id
_entity_poly.type
_entity_poly.pdbx_seq_one_letter_code
_entity_poly.pdbx_strand_id
1 'polypeptide(L)'
;MGSGRDIALRTFRRFHPDRLAALIALVMLGGDWRRWGVGVTKVDDVPIHCAFNFLREWDAGRAWCAALQHARTWKQTMSAQALVEKAPWPYIFKDDLVEGSGLTPLCLAVDMGLSPTYLQPFLTNGATIDAPSRDKSTPLTIGARKGFTATVSFLLAAGANPNTATLTRATPLILASRYGHADAVALLLAAGADTTRAESGGMTAILWASRAGHLVAVTHLITWGTSVHTATREGDTPLLFASMRGHALVVAALLAAGADPNTRSNAGTTSLILACHGPHADCARLLLDAGADPCTADNAGTTPVIVACQSGSTAILSMLVAAGVHLSGAQGGAALFMAAMNAQVDTVRALLEIGVDVASRVLVPGRSRAGAERPLFGAVYGGSPEIVQALVDAGADVRGPSGEEALRTARYFCRRDVEKVLRLAGAGGELDGEWSE
;
A
#
# COMPACT_ATOMS: atom_id res chain seq x y z
N MET A 1 5.29 -52.41 -40.66
CA MET A 1 5.68 -50.98 -40.77
C MET A 1 4.52 -50.17 -40.22
N GLY A 2 4.67 -49.54 -39.06
CA GLY A 2 3.62 -48.68 -38.50
C GLY A 2 3.41 -47.47 -39.40
N SER A 3 2.18 -46.98 -39.49
CA SER A 3 1.85 -45.78 -40.26
C SER A 3 2.76 -44.61 -39.82
N GLY A 4 3.09 -43.66 -40.70
CA GLY A 4 3.90 -42.49 -40.34
C GLY A 4 3.36 -41.74 -39.10
N ARG A 5 2.05 -41.88 -38.82
CA ARG A 5 1.37 -41.40 -37.61
C ARG A 5 1.90 -42.05 -36.32
N ASP A 6 2.17 -43.36 -36.33
CA ASP A 6 2.63 -44.12 -35.16
C ASP A 6 4.10 -43.86 -34.80
N ILE A 7 4.91 -43.48 -35.80
CA ILE A 7 6.32 -43.13 -35.63
C ILE A 7 6.43 -41.69 -35.10
N ALA A 8 5.64 -40.76 -35.65
CA ALA A 8 5.54 -39.40 -35.13
C ALA A 8 5.08 -39.38 -33.66
N LEU A 9 3.97 -40.05 -33.33
CA LEU A 9 3.46 -40.13 -31.95
C LEU A 9 4.47 -40.73 -30.96
N ARG A 10 5.24 -41.74 -31.36
CA ARG A 10 6.28 -42.35 -30.51
C ARG A 10 7.50 -41.47 -30.32
N THR A 11 7.88 -40.71 -31.35
CA THR A 11 9.04 -39.81 -31.29
C THR A 11 8.70 -38.57 -30.46
N PHE A 12 7.47 -38.06 -30.58
CA PHE A 12 7.00 -36.88 -29.85
C PHE A 12 6.64 -37.13 -28.39
N ARG A 13 6.14 -38.32 -28.01
CA ARG A 13 5.93 -38.71 -26.60
C ARG A 13 7.22 -38.73 -25.76
N ARG A 14 8.39 -38.75 -26.41
CA ARG A 14 9.71 -38.72 -25.76
C ARG A 14 10.19 -37.31 -25.43
N PHE A 15 9.58 -36.26 -25.99
CA PHE A 15 9.93 -34.88 -25.71
C PHE A 15 9.08 -34.33 -24.56
N HIS A 16 9.73 -33.73 -23.56
CA HIS A 16 9.04 -32.97 -22.50
C HIS A 16 8.18 -31.88 -23.16
N PRO A 17 6.95 -31.62 -22.68
CA PRO A 17 6.04 -30.63 -23.28
C PRO A 17 6.68 -29.25 -23.48
N ASP A 18 7.57 -28.84 -22.59
CA ASP A 18 8.31 -27.57 -22.69
C ASP A 18 9.31 -27.54 -23.85
N ARG A 19 9.93 -28.68 -24.18
CA ARG A 19 10.87 -28.80 -25.32
C ARG A 19 10.14 -28.77 -26.64
N LEU A 20 8.91 -29.29 -26.69
CA LEU A 20 8.05 -29.24 -27.87
C LEU A 20 7.55 -27.81 -28.11
N ALA A 21 7.12 -27.12 -27.05
CA ALA A 21 6.73 -25.70 -27.10
C ALA A 21 7.91 -24.81 -27.54
N ALA A 22 9.12 -25.07 -27.02
CA ALA A 22 10.33 -24.37 -27.45
C ALA A 22 10.67 -24.62 -28.92
N LEU A 23 10.51 -25.86 -29.41
CA LEU A 23 10.74 -26.21 -30.82
C LEU A 23 9.72 -25.55 -31.74
N ILE A 24 8.44 -25.50 -31.35
CA ILE A 24 7.37 -24.83 -32.08
C ILE A 24 7.60 -23.31 -32.10
N ALA A 25 8.01 -22.71 -30.98
CA ALA A 25 8.39 -21.31 -30.91
C ALA A 25 9.60 -21.00 -31.82
N LEU A 26 10.62 -21.86 -31.82
CA LEU A 26 11.81 -21.73 -32.68
C LEU A 26 11.47 -21.83 -34.18
N VAL A 27 10.59 -22.76 -34.56
CA VAL A 27 10.14 -22.96 -35.94
C VAL A 27 9.23 -21.82 -36.41
N MET A 28 8.33 -21.33 -35.56
CA MET A 28 7.40 -20.25 -35.90
C MET A 28 8.06 -18.85 -35.87
N LEU A 29 9.11 -18.65 -35.05
CA LEU A 29 9.83 -17.38 -34.90
C LEU A 29 11.05 -17.25 -35.82
N GLY A 30 11.38 -18.27 -36.63
CA GLY A 30 12.43 -18.19 -37.65
C GLY A 30 13.86 -18.10 -37.09
N GLY A 31 14.12 -18.66 -35.90
CA GLY A 31 15.45 -18.67 -35.31
C GLY A 31 16.40 -19.67 -35.98
N ASP A 32 17.67 -19.29 -36.14
CA ASP A 32 18.70 -20.14 -36.74
C ASP A 32 19.00 -21.36 -35.84
N TRP A 33 18.39 -22.48 -36.21
CA TRP A 33 18.37 -23.77 -35.51
C TRP A 33 19.76 -24.41 -35.30
N ARG A 34 20.77 -23.93 -36.04
CA ARG A 34 22.14 -24.46 -36.01
C ARG A 34 22.91 -24.17 -34.72
N ARG A 35 22.45 -23.20 -33.90
CA ARG A 35 23.13 -22.82 -32.63
C ARG A 35 22.88 -23.76 -31.45
N TRP A 36 21.90 -24.65 -31.53
CA TRP A 36 21.43 -25.41 -30.36
C TRP A 36 21.90 -26.87 -30.29
N GLY A 37 22.86 -27.28 -31.12
CA GLY A 37 23.54 -28.57 -30.97
C GLY A 37 22.64 -29.81 -30.98
N VAL A 38 21.41 -29.70 -31.47
CA VAL A 38 20.52 -30.84 -31.66
C VAL A 38 20.77 -31.38 -33.06
N GLY A 39 21.51 -32.49 -33.16
CA GLY A 39 21.75 -33.20 -34.41
C GLY A 39 20.45 -33.79 -34.96
N VAL A 40 19.69 -33.00 -35.70
CA VAL A 40 18.60 -33.48 -36.56
C VAL A 40 19.15 -33.59 -37.97
N THR A 41 19.74 -34.73 -38.29
CA THR A 41 20.21 -35.04 -39.63
C THR A 41 19.02 -35.54 -40.47
N LYS A 42 18.56 -34.69 -41.39
CA LYS A 42 17.49 -34.87 -42.40
C LYS A 42 16.05 -34.68 -41.92
N VAL A 43 15.44 -33.63 -42.46
CA VAL A 43 14.01 -33.29 -42.41
C VAL A 43 13.44 -33.49 -43.81
N ASP A 44 13.53 -34.69 -44.36
CA ASP A 44 13.01 -34.95 -45.72
C ASP A 44 11.69 -35.71 -45.73
N ASP A 45 11.23 -36.30 -44.61
CA ASP A 45 10.02 -37.15 -44.63
C ASP A 45 9.06 -36.96 -43.44
N VAL A 46 9.13 -35.83 -42.74
CA VAL A 46 7.99 -35.39 -41.91
C VAL A 46 7.36 -34.22 -42.65
N PRO A 47 6.24 -34.43 -43.37
CA PRO A 47 5.56 -33.34 -44.03
C PRO A 47 5.26 -32.28 -42.97
N ILE A 48 5.63 -31.03 -43.24
CA ILE A 48 5.18 -29.87 -42.45
C ILE A 48 3.66 -29.95 -42.24
N HIS A 49 2.92 -30.53 -43.19
CA HIS A 49 1.51 -30.89 -43.05
C HIS A 49 1.16 -31.85 -41.90
N CYS A 50 2.01 -32.81 -41.54
CA CYS A 50 1.82 -33.67 -40.38
C CYS A 50 2.06 -32.93 -39.06
N ALA A 51 3.02 -31.99 -39.02
CA ALA A 51 3.20 -31.10 -37.88
C ALA A 51 2.02 -30.11 -37.73
N PHE A 52 1.50 -29.59 -38.85
CA PHE A 52 0.28 -28.76 -38.86
C PHE A 52 -0.99 -29.56 -38.51
N ASN A 53 -1.15 -30.79 -39.00
CA ASN A 53 -2.26 -31.67 -38.62
C ASN A 53 -2.15 -32.13 -37.16
N PHE A 54 -0.92 -32.31 -36.65
CA PHE A 54 -0.69 -32.57 -35.24
C PHE A 54 -0.93 -31.33 -34.39
N LEU A 55 -0.62 -30.12 -34.83
CA LEU A 55 -1.05 -28.86 -34.19
C LEU A 55 -2.57 -28.67 -34.28
N ARG A 56 -3.22 -29.25 -35.30
CA ARG A 56 -4.68 -29.32 -35.44
C ARG A 56 -5.31 -30.32 -34.46
N GLU A 57 -4.60 -31.39 -34.10
CA GLU A 57 -5.03 -32.44 -33.15
C GLU A 57 -4.53 -32.20 -31.70
N TRP A 58 -3.41 -31.50 -31.52
CA TRP A 58 -2.80 -31.11 -30.26
C TRP A 58 -3.13 -29.66 -30.03
N ASP A 59 -4.23 -29.39 -29.33
CA ASP A 59 -4.76 -28.06 -29.00
C ASP A 59 -3.78 -26.92 -29.28
N ALA A 60 -3.84 -26.37 -30.51
CA ALA A 60 -3.00 -25.25 -30.92
C ALA A 60 -3.08 -24.10 -29.90
N GLY A 61 -4.21 -24.02 -29.18
CA GLY A 61 -4.40 -23.11 -28.05
C GLY A 61 -3.43 -23.34 -26.91
N ARG A 62 -3.20 -24.59 -26.49
CA ARG A 62 -2.24 -24.90 -25.41
C ARG A 62 -0.81 -24.59 -25.82
N ALA A 63 -0.41 -24.92 -27.05
CA ALA A 63 0.94 -24.62 -27.54
C ALA A 63 1.20 -23.11 -27.67
N TRP A 64 0.21 -22.36 -28.16
CA TRP A 64 0.28 -20.90 -28.25
C TRP A 64 0.31 -20.25 -26.87
N CYS A 65 -0.53 -20.71 -25.93
CA CYS A 65 -0.54 -20.17 -24.58
C CYS A 65 0.75 -20.49 -23.81
N ALA A 66 1.34 -21.68 -24.01
CA ALA A 66 2.67 -22.02 -23.48
C ALA A 66 3.76 -21.12 -24.09
N ALA A 67 3.71 -20.84 -25.40
CA ALA A 67 4.63 -19.93 -26.06
C ALA A 67 4.51 -18.49 -25.50
N LEU A 68 3.28 -18.00 -25.29
CA LEU A 68 3.05 -16.72 -24.62
C LEU A 68 3.56 -16.69 -23.18
N GLN A 69 3.35 -17.75 -22.40
CA GLN A 69 3.88 -17.84 -21.05
C GLN A 69 5.42 -17.84 -21.03
N HIS A 70 6.06 -18.52 -21.98
CA HIS A 70 7.50 -18.45 -22.17
C HIS A 70 7.94 -17.02 -22.57
N ALA A 71 7.24 -16.35 -23.48
CA ALA A 71 7.54 -14.96 -23.81
C ALA A 71 7.38 -14.01 -22.60
N ARG A 72 6.38 -14.26 -21.73
CA ARG A 72 6.14 -13.52 -20.48
C ARG A 72 7.29 -13.66 -19.50
N THR A 73 7.85 -14.86 -19.33
CA THR A 73 8.96 -15.12 -18.40
C THR A 73 10.28 -14.46 -18.85
N TRP A 74 10.47 -14.28 -20.17
CA TRP A 74 11.70 -13.69 -20.74
C TRP A 74 11.62 -12.17 -20.99
N LYS A 75 10.53 -11.49 -20.60
CA LYS A 75 10.31 -10.03 -20.78
C LYS A 75 10.50 -9.50 -22.22
N GLN A 76 10.26 -10.33 -23.24
CA GLN A 76 10.34 -9.89 -24.64
C GLN A 76 8.93 -9.65 -25.19
N THR A 77 8.49 -8.39 -25.26
CA THR A 77 7.18 -8.02 -25.83
C THR A 77 7.11 -8.23 -27.34
N MET A 78 8.22 -8.08 -28.08
CA MET A 78 8.26 -8.29 -29.53
C MET A 78 7.99 -9.75 -29.94
N SER A 79 8.35 -10.74 -29.11
CA SER A 79 8.08 -12.14 -29.43
C SER A 79 6.60 -12.50 -29.25
N ALA A 80 5.90 -11.86 -28.32
CA ALA A 80 4.47 -12.10 -28.08
C ALA A 80 3.59 -11.59 -29.24
N GLN A 81 3.89 -10.43 -29.81
CA GLN A 81 3.17 -9.89 -30.97
C GLN A 81 3.36 -10.77 -32.21
N ALA A 82 4.59 -11.18 -32.51
CA ALA A 82 4.88 -12.09 -33.62
C ALA A 82 4.21 -13.46 -33.46
N LEU A 83 4.07 -13.95 -32.23
CA LEU A 83 3.33 -15.19 -31.92
C LEU A 83 1.82 -15.05 -32.19
N VAL A 84 1.26 -13.87 -31.93
CA VAL A 84 -0.15 -13.58 -32.19
C VAL A 84 -0.42 -13.55 -33.70
N GLU A 85 0.39 -12.84 -34.49
CA GLU A 85 0.21 -12.75 -35.95
C GLU A 85 0.28 -14.09 -36.69
N LYS A 86 1.07 -15.03 -36.16
CA LYS A 86 1.28 -16.36 -36.74
C LYS A 86 0.38 -17.45 -36.15
N ALA A 87 -0.53 -17.10 -35.24
CA ALA A 87 -1.37 -18.05 -34.52
C ALA A 87 -2.46 -18.65 -35.45
N PRO A 88 -2.73 -19.98 -35.40
CA PRO A 88 -3.88 -20.57 -36.06
C PRO A 88 -5.17 -20.28 -35.26
N TRP A 89 -5.81 -19.17 -35.61
CA TRP A 89 -6.90 -18.54 -34.86
C TRP A 89 -8.14 -19.39 -34.47
N PRO A 90 -8.64 -20.36 -35.25
CA PRO A 90 -9.98 -20.93 -35.00
C PRO A 90 -10.12 -21.82 -33.75
N TYR A 91 -9.02 -22.23 -33.09
CA TYR A 91 -9.04 -23.23 -32.00
C TYR A 91 -8.43 -22.75 -30.68
N ILE A 92 -7.97 -21.48 -30.58
CA ILE A 92 -7.12 -20.98 -29.48
C ILE A 92 -7.88 -20.23 -28.38
N PHE A 93 -9.11 -19.76 -28.66
CA PHE A 93 -9.72 -18.65 -27.91
C PHE A 93 -10.92 -19.01 -27.04
N LYS A 94 -11.13 -20.29 -26.74
CA LYS A 94 -12.11 -20.64 -25.70
C LYS A 94 -11.63 -20.14 -24.33
N ASP A 95 -12.59 -19.96 -23.43
CA ASP A 95 -12.38 -19.44 -22.07
C ASP A 95 -11.65 -20.44 -21.13
N ASP A 96 -11.05 -21.49 -21.70
CA ASP A 96 -10.28 -22.50 -20.97
C ASP A 96 -9.06 -21.86 -20.31
N LEU A 97 -8.85 -22.18 -19.04
CA LEU A 97 -7.74 -21.63 -18.29
C LEU A 97 -6.41 -22.18 -18.82
N VAL A 98 -5.47 -21.27 -19.08
CA VAL A 98 -4.12 -21.65 -19.46
C VAL A 98 -3.39 -22.23 -18.26
N GLU A 99 -3.02 -23.51 -18.39
CA GLU A 99 -2.27 -24.29 -17.41
C GLU A 99 -1.03 -23.53 -16.90
N GLY A 100 -0.76 -23.58 -15.60
CA GLY A 100 0.35 -22.84 -14.96
C GLY A 100 0.05 -21.37 -14.64
N SER A 101 -0.68 -20.63 -15.49
CA SER A 101 -1.02 -19.22 -15.21
C SER A 101 -2.35 -19.03 -14.50
N GLY A 102 -3.33 -19.92 -14.76
CA GLY A 102 -4.70 -19.76 -14.29
C GLY A 102 -5.45 -18.58 -14.93
N LEU A 103 -4.96 -18.02 -16.04
CA LEU A 103 -5.63 -16.96 -16.81
C LEU A 103 -6.30 -17.56 -18.05
N THR A 104 -7.37 -16.95 -18.54
CA THR A 104 -7.87 -17.22 -19.91
C THR A 104 -6.86 -16.67 -20.95
N PRO A 105 -6.90 -17.13 -22.21
CA PRO A 105 -6.01 -16.62 -23.26
C PRO A 105 -6.10 -15.08 -23.42
N LEU A 106 -7.32 -14.53 -23.36
CA LEU A 106 -7.54 -13.08 -23.42
C LEU A 106 -6.98 -12.36 -22.19
N CYS A 107 -7.18 -12.89 -20.98
CA CYS A 107 -6.58 -12.35 -19.76
C CYS A 107 -5.04 -12.35 -19.82
N LEU A 108 -4.44 -13.42 -20.36
CA LEU A 108 -2.98 -13.52 -20.53
C LEU A 108 -2.47 -12.47 -21.54
N ALA A 109 -3.16 -12.32 -22.67
CA ALA A 109 -2.84 -11.32 -23.68
C ALA A 109 -2.87 -9.89 -23.10
N VAL A 110 -3.89 -9.57 -22.29
CA VAL A 110 -3.96 -8.28 -21.59
C VAL A 110 -2.88 -8.13 -20.54
N ASP A 111 -2.57 -9.16 -19.74
CA ASP A 111 -1.51 -9.10 -18.73
C ASP A 111 -0.12 -8.86 -19.33
N MET A 112 0.10 -9.34 -20.56
CA MET A 112 1.31 -9.12 -21.35
C MET A 112 1.37 -7.73 -22.01
N GLY A 113 0.29 -6.94 -21.95
CA GLY A 113 0.25 -5.60 -22.52
C GLY A 113 0.16 -5.56 -24.04
N LEU A 114 -0.46 -6.57 -24.66
CA LEU A 114 -0.71 -6.56 -26.10
C LEU A 114 -1.68 -5.42 -26.47
N SER A 115 -1.42 -4.76 -27.61
CA SER A 115 -2.25 -3.65 -28.09
C SER A 115 -3.65 -4.14 -28.48
N PRO A 116 -4.67 -3.26 -28.44
CA PRO A 116 -6.05 -3.60 -28.81
C PRO A 116 -6.20 -4.30 -30.16
N THR A 117 -5.37 -3.95 -31.15
CA THR A 117 -5.31 -4.58 -32.48
C THR A 117 -5.11 -6.09 -32.41
N TYR A 118 -4.30 -6.56 -31.45
CA TYR A 118 -4.01 -7.97 -31.22
C TYR A 118 -5.03 -8.65 -30.31
N LEU A 119 -5.89 -7.89 -29.61
CA LEU A 119 -6.96 -8.43 -28.77
C LEU A 119 -8.25 -8.68 -29.57
N GLN A 120 -8.52 -7.88 -30.60
CA GLN A 120 -9.71 -8.00 -31.45
C GLN A 120 -9.96 -9.43 -31.96
N PRO A 121 -8.96 -10.17 -32.45
CA PRO A 121 -9.19 -11.53 -32.95
C PRO A 121 -9.64 -12.51 -31.85
N PHE A 122 -9.28 -12.30 -30.58
CA PHE A 122 -9.74 -13.17 -29.49
C PHE A 122 -11.26 -13.09 -29.38
N LEU A 123 -11.80 -11.87 -29.43
CA LEU A 123 -13.24 -11.61 -29.37
C LEU A 123 -13.96 -12.13 -30.61
N THR A 124 -13.42 -11.88 -31.82
CA THR A 124 -14.01 -12.39 -33.08
C THR A 124 -14.07 -13.92 -33.12
N ASN A 125 -13.12 -14.60 -32.49
CA ASN A 125 -13.06 -16.06 -32.45
C ASN A 125 -13.72 -16.68 -31.19
N GLY A 126 -14.56 -15.92 -30.49
CA GLY A 126 -15.47 -16.45 -29.48
C GLY A 126 -14.95 -16.47 -28.03
N ALA A 127 -13.88 -15.74 -27.71
CA ALA A 127 -13.52 -15.50 -26.31
C ALA A 127 -14.60 -14.64 -25.63
N THR A 128 -15.06 -15.05 -24.45
CA THR A 128 -16.00 -14.25 -23.67
C THR A 128 -15.26 -13.08 -23.05
N ILE A 129 -15.74 -11.86 -23.29
CA ILE A 129 -15.03 -10.64 -22.86
C ILE A 129 -14.83 -10.53 -21.35
N ASP A 130 -15.76 -11.08 -20.57
CA ASP A 130 -15.74 -11.11 -19.11
C ASP A 130 -15.37 -12.50 -18.55
N ALA A 131 -14.76 -13.37 -19.36
CA ALA A 131 -14.33 -14.69 -18.91
C ALA A 131 -13.39 -14.58 -17.70
N PRO A 132 -13.77 -15.16 -16.54
CA PRO A 132 -12.97 -15.04 -15.33
C PRO A 132 -11.76 -15.98 -15.38
N SER A 133 -10.60 -15.47 -14.98
CA SER A 133 -9.46 -16.29 -14.58
C SER A 133 -9.76 -17.06 -13.27
N ARG A 134 -8.79 -17.88 -12.82
CA ARG A 134 -8.85 -18.63 -11.56
C ARG A 134 -9.11 -17.74 -10.34
N ASP A 135 -8.59 -16.51 -10.33
CA ASP A 135 -8.79 -15.52 -9.27
C ASP A 135 -10.00 -14.59 -9.52
N LYS A 136 -10.87 -14.95 -10.47
CA LYS A 136 -11.99 -14.15 -10.98
C LYS A 136 -11.57 -12.79 -11.56
N SER A 137 -10.30 -12.64 -11.95
CA SER A 137 -9.88 -11.48 -12.74
C SER A 137 -10.42 -11.62 -14.17
N THR A 138 -11.05 -10.57 -14.66
CA THR A 138 -11.43 -10.41 -16.07
C THR A 138 -10.35 -9.62 -16.83
N PRO A 139 -10.34 -9.64 -18.18
CA PRO A 139 -9.43 -8.81 -18.97
C PRO A 139 -9.48 -7.34 -18.55
N LEU A 140 -10.68 -6.82 -18.24
CA LEU A 140 -10.86 -5.44 -17.80
C LEU A 140 -10.21 -5.16 -16.44
N THR A 141 -10.36 -6.07 -15.46
CA THR A 141 -9.69 -5.91 -14.15
C THR A 141 -8.16 -5.92 -14.28
N ILE A 142 -7.60 -6.72 -15.19
CA ILE A 142 -6.15 -6.78 -15.44
C ILE A 142 -5.67 -5.49 -16.10
N GLY A 143 -6.36 -5.03 -17.15
CA GLY A 143 -6.06 -3.78 -17.83
C GLY A 143 -6.11 -2.57 -16.88
N ALA A 144 -7.15 -2.50 -16.05
CA ALA A 144 -7.32 -1.45 -15.05
C ALA A 144 -6.22 -1.48 -13.98
N ARG A 145 -5.82 -2.66 -13.49
CA ARG A 145 -4.71 -2.83 -12.54
C ARG A 145 -3.37 -2.37 -13.11
N LYS A 146 -3.13 -2.66 -14.39
CA LYS A 146 -1.85 -2.37 -15.09
C LYS A 146 -1.78 -0.96 -15.68
N GLY A 147 -2.90 -0.26 -15.78
CA GLY A 147 -2.96 1.08 -16.37
C GLY A 147 -2.91 1.07 -17.89
N PHE A 148 -3.32 -0.02 -18.53
CA PHE A 148 -3.36 -0.11 -20.00
C PHE A 148 -4.59 0.61 -20.54
N THR A 149 -4.57 1.95 -20.51
CA THR A 149 -5.72 2.82 -20.85
C THR A 149 -6.33 2.50 -22.21
N ALA A 150 -5.51 2.27 -23.25
CA ALA A 150 -6.00 1.89 -24.58
C ALA A 150 -6.74 0.54 -24.55
N THR A 151 -6.25 -0.43 -23.78
CA THR A 151 -6.89 -1.72 -23.58
C THR A 151 -8.17 -1.61 -22.76
N VAL A 152 -8.19 -0.78 -21.72
CA VAL A 152 -9.40 -0.49 -20.93
C VAL A 152 -10.48 0.11 -21.82
N SER A 153 -10.14 1.13 -22.62
CA SER A 153 -11.05 1.76 -23.57
C SER A 153 -11.61 0.75 -24.58
N PHE A 154 -10.74 -0.07 -25.17
CA PHE A 154 -11.11 -1.12 -26.11
C PHE A 154 -12.08 -2.15 -25.50
N LEU A 155 -11.78 -2.66 -24.31
CA LEU A 155 -12.61 -3.67 -23.63
C LEU A 155 -13.98 -3.10 -23.25
N LEU A 156 -14.04 -1.86 -22.78
CA LEU A 156 -15.31 -1.19 -22.48
C LEU A 156 -16.16 -0.97 -23.75
N ALA A 157 -15.53 -0.54 -24.84
CA ALA A 157 -16.20 -0.38 -26.14
C ALA A 157 -16.73 -1.71 -26.69
N ALA A 158 -16.06 -2.82 -26.38
CA ALA A 158 -16.49 -4.17 -26.74
C ALA A 158 -17.52 -4.78 -25.77
N GLY A 159 -17.99 -4.02 -24.76
CA GLY A 159 -19.07 -4.42 -23.86
C GLY A 159 -18.64 -5.11 -22.57
N ALA A 160 -17.37 -4.98 -22.15
CA ALA A 160 -16.90 -5.53 -20.88
C ALA A 160 -17.64 -4.88 -19.71
N ASN A 161 -18.09 -5.68 -18.74
CA ASN A 161 -18.81 -5.16 -17.58
C ASN A 161 -17.84 -4.42 -16.62
N PRO A 162 -18.00 -3.09 -16.40
CA PRO A 162 -17.11 -2.30 -15.55
C PRO A 162 -17.21 -2.66 -14.06
N ASN A 163 -18.20 -3.46 -13.70
CA ASN A 163 -18.50 -3.89 -12.34
C ASN A 163 -18.18 -5.37 -12.09
N THR A 164 -17.36 -5.99 -12.93
CA THR A 164 -16.77 -7.30 -12.62
C THR A 164 -15.93 -7.23 -11.35
N ALA A 165 -15.81 -8.33 -10.61
CA ALA A 165 -15.12 -8.34 -9.33
C ALA A 165 -14.24 -9.59 -9.18
N THR A 166 -13.01 -9.39 -8.72
CA THR A 166 -12.07 -10.48 -8.40
C THR A 166 -12.54 -11.27 -7.16
N LEU A 167 -11.82 -12.32 -6.79
CA LEU A 167 -12.08 -13.07 -5.54
C LEU A 167 -12.07 -12.18 -4.28
N THR A 168 -11.27 -11.13 -4.24
CA THR A 168 -11.23 -10.18 -3.12
C THR A 168 -12.33 -9.11 -3.21
N ARG A 169 -13.23 -9.21 -4.19
CA ARG A 169 -14.26 -8.21 -4.54
C ARG A 169 -13.70 -6.89 -5.08
N ALA A 170 -12.47 -6.88 -5.58
CA ALA A 170 -11.91 -5.69 -6.22
C ALA A 170 -12.49 -5.52 -7.63
N THR A 171 -13.09 -4.36 -7.91
CA THR A 171 -13.57 -3.97 -9.23
C THR A 171 -12.46 -3.35 -10.07
N PRO A 172 -12.62 -3.26 -11.41
CA PRO A 172 -11.72 -2.47 -12.26
C PRO A 172 -11.47 -1.06 -11.71
N LEU A 173 -12.53 -0.38 -11.23
CA LEU A 173 -12.42 0.98 -10.68
C LEU A 173 -11.58 1.02 -9.41
N ILE A 174 -11.75 0.06 -8.50
CA ILE A 174 -10.92 -0.07 -7.29
C ILE A 174 -9.45 -0.29 -7.67
N LEU A 175 -9.18 -1.17 -8.64
CA LEU A 175 -7.82 -1.50 -9.08
C LEU A 175 -7.14 -0.29 -9.74
N ALA A 176 -7.81 0.39 -10.67
CA ALA A 176 -7.28 1.60 -11.29
C ALA A 176 -7.01 2.71 -10.26
N SER A 177 -7.92 2.89 -9.30
CA SER A 177 -7.79 3.90 -8.23
C SER A 177 -6.66 3.59 -7.25
N ARG A 178 -6.44 2.31 -6.90
CA ARG A 178 -5.33 1.88 -6.03
C ARG A 178 -3.97 2.18 -6.64
N TYR A 179 -3.82 1.93 -7.94
CA TYR A 179 -2.54 2.06 -8.64
C TYR A 179 -2.36 3.42 -9.34
N GLY A 180 -3.33 4.34 -9.23
CA GLY A 180 -3.20 5.73 -9.69
C GLY A 180 -3.41 5.93 -11.18
N HIS A 181 -4.07 4.99 -11.86
CA HIS A 181 -4.32 5.06 -13.30
C HIS A 181 -5.52 5.95 -13.60
N ALA A 182 -5.33 7.28 -13.47
CA ALA A 182 -6.39 8.28 -13.53
C ALA A 182 -7.21 8.23 -14.84
N ASP A 183 -6.55 8.04 -15.99
CA ASP A 183 -7.25 7.92 -17.27
C ASP A 183 -8.17 6.68 -17.31
N ALA A 184 -7.70 5.55 -16.75
CA ALA A 184 -8.52 4.35 -16.63
C ALA A 184 -9.68 4.56 -15.65
N VAL A 185 -9.46 5.31 -14.55
CA VAL A 185 -10.55 5.72 -13.64
C VAL A 185 -11.61 6.52 -14.40
N ALA A 186 -11.22 7.53 -15.18
CA ALA A 186 -12.14 8.35 -15.95
C ALA A 186 -12.95 7.51 -16.96
N LEU A 187 -12.30 6.61 -17.70
CA LEU A 187 -12.97 5.70 -18.65
C LEU A 187 -13.96 4.76 -17.96
N LEU A 188 -13.59 4.19 -16.82
CA LEU A 188 -14.44 3.27 -16.07
C LEU A 188 -15.67 3.98 -15.51
N LEU A 189 -15.51 5.19 -14.99
CA LEU A 189 -16.62 6.02 -14.55
C LEU A 189 -17.57 6.33 -15.70
N ALA A 190 -17.05 6.79 -16.85
CA ALA A 190 -17.83 7.05 -18.06
C ALA A 190 -18.61 5.83 -18.56
N ALA A 191 -18.10 4.62 -18.32
CA ALA A 191 -18.76 3.37 -18.66
C ALA A 191 -19.78 2.87 -17.61
N GLY A 192 -20.01 3.60 -16.51
CA GLY A 192 -20.98 3.23 -15.48
C GLY A 192 -20.43 2.32 -14.38
N ALA A 193 -19.13 2.45 -14.05
CA ALA A 193 -18.57 1.79 -12.88
C ALA A 193 -19.23 2.32 -11.59
N ASP A 194 -19.64 1.39 -10.73
CA ASP A 194 -20.27 1.65 -9.44
C ASP A 194 -19.20 2.02 -8.40
N THR A 195 -19.23 3.27 -7.95
CA THR A 195 -18.26 3.86 -7.02
C THR A 195 -18.47 3.40 -5.58
N THR A 196 -19.64 2.81 -5.27
CA THR A 196 -20.01 2.36 -3.92
C THR A 196 -19.49 0.95 -3.60
N ARG A 197 -19.03 0.22 -4.62
CA ARG A 197 -18.49 -1.13 -4.43
C ARG A 197 -17.23 -1.10 -3.58
N ALA A 198 -17.15 -2.06 -2.67
CA ALA A 198 -16.04 -2.24 -1.76
C ALA A 198 -15.45 -3.65 -1.85
N GLU A 199 -14.13 -3.74 -1.72
CA GLU A 199 -13.46 -5.03 -1.56
C GLU A 199 -13.54 -5.56 -0.12
N SER A 200 -12.91 -6.70 0.15
CA SER A 200 -12.74 -7.21 1.51
C SER A 200 -12.18 -6.15 2.46
N GLY A 201 -12.87 -5.87 3.57
CA GLY A 201 -12.49 -4.81 4.54
C GLY A 201 -13.24 -3.49 4.38
N GLY A 202 -14.07 -3.34 3.33
CA GLY A 202 -14.84 -2.11 3.12
C GLY A 202 -14.10 -1.02 2.33
N MET A 203 -12.97 -1.34 1.71
CA MET A 203 -12.20 -0.40 0.90
C MET A 203 -12.86 -0.17 -0.47
N THR A 204 -13.27 1.06 -0.74
CA THR A 204 -13.80 1.52 -2.03
C THR A 204 -12.71 2.17 -2.89
N ALA A 205 -13.06 2.58 -4.11
CA ALA A 205 -12.16 3.24 -5.04
C ALA A 205 -11.54 4.53 -4.44
N ILE A 206 -12.38 5.39 -3.86
CA ILE A 206 -11.92 6.67 -3.27
C ILE A 206 -11.05 6.45 -2.03
N LEU A 207 -11.35 5.44 -1.21
CA LEU A 207 -10.53 5.09 -0.05
C LEU A 207 -9.11 4.65 -0.48
N TRP A 208 -9.00 3.85 -1.54
CA TRP A 208 -7.70 3.44 -2.09
C TRP A 208 -6.94 4.59 -2.74
N ALA A 209 -7.60 5.41 -3.56
CA ALA A 209 -6.97 6.56 -4.18
C ALA A 209 -6.45 7.56 -3.13
N SER A 210 -7.23 7.82 -2.08
CA SER A 210 -6.84 8.72 -1.00
C SER A 210 -5.71 8.17 -0.14
N ARG A 211 -5.73 6.87 0.19
CA ARG A 211 -4.64 6.21 0.93
C ARG A 211 -3.32 6.20 0.14
N ALA A 212 -3.38 6.12 -1.19
CA ALA A 212 -2.21 6.08 -2.04
C ALA A 212 -1.75 7.46 -2.55
N GLY A 213 -2.52 8.52 -2.29
CA GLY A 213 -2.15 9.89 -2.66
C GLY A 213 -2.43 10.26 -4.11
N HIS A 214 -3.28 9.51 -4.80
CA HIS A 214 -3.56 9.70 -6.23
C HIS A 214 -4.58 10.82 -6.47
N LEU A 215 -4.13 12.07 -6.37
CA LEU A 215 -4.97 13.27 -6.45
C LEU A 215 -5.90 13.26 -7.67
N VAL A 216 -5.38 13.01 -8.88
CA VAL A 216 -6.19 13.07 -10.11
C VAL A 216 -7.31 12.03 -10.09
N ALA A 217 -7.04 10.82 -9.58
CA ALA A 217 -8.06 9.79 -9.42
C ALA A 217 -9.13 10.19 -8.37
N VAL A 218 -8.71 10.77 -7.24
CA VAL A 218 -9.64 11.31 -6.23
C VAL A 218 -10.52 12.40 -6.84
N THR A 219 -9.95 13.35 -7.57
CA THR A 219 -10.70 14.42 -8.24
C THR A 219 -11.69 13.88 -9.24
N HIS A 220 -11.34 12.89 -10.07
CA HIS A 220 -12.29 12.25 -10.97
C HIS A 220 -13.46 11.59 -10.22
N LEU A 221 -13.18 10.88 -9.13
CA LEU A 221 -14.21 10.24 -8.31
C LEU A 221 -15.16 11.26 -7.67
N ILE A 222 -14.63 12.35 -7.13
CA ILE A 222 -15.42 13.44 -6.52
C ILE A 222 -16.30 14.11 -7.59
N THR A 223 -15.74 14.48 -8.74
CA THR A 223 -16.48 15.12 -9.84
C THR A 223 -17.59 14.22 -10.38
N TRP A 224 -17.42 12.90 -10.32
CA TRP A 224 -18.46 11.94 -10.68
C TRP A 224 -19.59 11.82 -9.64
N GLY A 225 -19.46 12.44 -8.47
CA GLY A 225 -20.43 12.38 -7.38
C GLY A 225 -20.17 11.24 -6.38
N THR A 226 -18.95 10.70 -6.32
CA THR A 226 -18.59 9.70 -5.28
C THR A 226 -18.59 10.37 -3.91
N SER A 227 -19.29 9.76 -2.94
CA SER A 227 -19.33 10.29 -1.57
C SER A 227 -17.95 10.29 -0.91
N VAL A 228 -17.54 11.47 -0.44
CA VAL A 228 -16.32 11.67 0.37
C VAL A 228 -16.48 11.18 1.82
N HIS A 229 -17.69 10.82 2.23
CA HIS A 229 -18.02 10.31 3.56
C HIS A 229 -18.04 8.78 3.65
N THR A 230 -17.68 8.09 2.57
CA THR A 230 -17.60 6.62 2.56
C THR A 230 -16.63 6.15 3.66
N ALA A 231 -16.96 5.09 4.38
CA ALA A 231 -16.12 4.57 5.46
C ALA A 231 -15.86 3.07 5.33
N THR A 232 -14.70 2.61 5.82
CA THR A 232 -14.41 1.19 6.01
C THR A 232 -15.25 0.62 7.17
N ARG A 233 -15.11 -0.70 7.42
CA ARG A 233 -15.72 -1.32 8.62
C ARG A 233 -15.21 -0.75 9.94
N GLU A 234 -14.00 -0.18 9.94
CA GLU A 234 -13.40 0.47 11.11
C GLU A 234 -13.74 1.95 11.23
N GLY A 235 -14.63 2.46 10.37
CA GLY A 235 -15.01 3.87 10.35
C GLY A 235 -13.98 4.78 9.66
N ASP A 236 -12.98 4.22 8.97
CA ASP A 236 -11.95 5.03 8.31
C ASP A 236 -12.47 5.63 7.00
N THR A 237 -12.39 6.95 6.89
CA THR A 237 -12.81 7.74 5.73
C THR A 237 -11.64 8.06 4.79
N PRO A 238 -11.89 8.58 3.57
CA PRO A 238 -10.82 9.01 2.67
C PRO A 238 -9.94 10.09 3.31
N LEU A 239 -10.53 10.98 4.11
CA LEU A 239 -9.81 12.04 4.80
C LEU A 239 -8.87 11.46 5.86
N LEU A 240 -9.32 10.47 6.64
CA LEU A 240 -8.47 9.78 7.62
C LEU A 240 -7.26 9.11 6.94
N PHE A 241 -7.48 8.42 5.82
CA PHE A 241 -6.39 7.78 5.07
C PHE A 241 -5.40 8.78 4.47
N ALA A 242 -5.88 9.87 3.88
CA ALA A 242 -5.02 10.89 3.27
C ALA A 242 -4.16 11.60 4.34
N SER A 243 -4.75 11.93 5.50
CA SER A 243 -4.05 12.57 6.61
C SER A 243 -2.98 11.67 7.24
N MET A 244 -3.28 10.38 7.45
CA MET A 244 -2.31 9.40 7.97
C MET A 244 -1.09 9.23 7.07
N ARG A 245 -1.23 9.43 5.76
CA ARG A 245 -0.15 9.29 4.78
C ARG A 245 0.48 10.61 4.36
N GLY A 246 0.00 11.73 4.90
CA GLY A 246 0.54 13.05 4.61
C GLY A 246 0.23 13.60 3.22
N HIS A 247 -0.83 13.13 2.57
CA HIS A 247 -1.19 13.54 1.22
C HIS A 247 -1.96 14.87 1.22
N ALA A 248 -1.26 15.99 1.49
CA ALA A 248 -1.86 17.30 1.70
C ALA A 248 -2.78 17.77 0.56
N LEU A 249 -2.42 17.53 -0.71
CA LEU A 249 -3.26 17.90 -1.85
C LEU A 249 -4.57 17.10 -1.89
N VAL A 250 -4.53 15.82 -1.49
CA VAL A 250 -5.73 14.99 -1.39
C VAL A 250 -6.59 15.46 -0.21
N VAL A 251 -5.97 15.78 0.94
CA VAL A 251 -6.68 16.38 2.08
C VAL A 251 -7.40 17.64 1.67
N ALA A 252 -6.72 18.57 0.98
CA ALA A 252 -7.33 19.80 0.47
C ALA A 252 -8.51 19.52 -0.48
N ALA A 253 -8.36 18.58 -1.42
CA ALA A 253 -9.44 18.23 -2.35
C ALA A 253 -10.66 17.62 -1.64
N LEU A 254 -10.44 16.77 -0.63
CA LEU A 254 -11.52 16.16 0.15
C LEU A 254 -12.26 17.18 1.01
N LEU A 255 -11.52 18.09 1.68
CA LEU A 255 -12.11 19.18 2.47
C LEU A 255 -12.91 20.14 1.58
N ALA A 256 -12.38 20.52 0.41
CA ALA A 256 -13.09 21.35 -0.56
C ALA A 256 -14.38 20.68 -1.09
N ALA A 257 -14.41 19.35 -1.10
CA ALA A 257 -15.59 18.55 -1.46
C ALA A 257 -16.55 18.31 -0.28
N GLY A 258 -16.33 18.93 0.88
CA GLY A 258 -17.23 18.88 2.03
C GLY A 258 -16.96 17.76 3.03
N ALA A 259 -15.79 17.12 2.99
CA ALA A 259 -15.41 16.15 4.03
C ALA A 259 -15.33 16.85 5.40
N ASP A 260 -15.99 16.30 6.42
CA ASP A 260 -15.96 16.83 7.78
C ASP A 260 -14.59 16.52 8.45
N PRO A 261 -13.80 17.55 8.80
CA PRO A 261 -12.48 17.38 9.43
C PRO A 261 -12.55 16.73 10.83
N ASN A 262 -13.72 16.71 11.47
CA ASN A 262 -13.93 16.15 12.80
C ASN A 262 -14.50 14.72 12.77
N THR A 263 -14.65 14.11 11.60
CA THR A 263 -15.04 12.70 11.50
C THR A 263 -14.09 11.80 12.29
N ARG A 264 -14.65 10.83 13.00
CA ARG A 264 -13.92 9.87 13.85
C ARG A 264 -14.02 8.46 13.30
N SER A 265 -12.92 7.71 13.37
CA SER A 265 -12.96 6.24 13.21
C SER A 265 -13.66 5.58 14.41
N ASN A 266 -13.88 4.26 14.35
CA ASN A 266 -14.44 3.50 15.47
C ASN A 266 -13.56 3.57 16.74
N ALA A 267 -12.25 3.77 16.57
CA ALA A 267 -11.31 3.99 17.68
C ALA A 267 -11.34 5.43 18.21
N GLY A 268 -12.18 6.30 17.65
CA GLY A 268 -12.25 7.71 18.00
C GLY A 268 -11.17 8.57 17.37
N THR A 269 -10.36 8.02 16.46
CA THR A 269 -9.24 8.76 15.87
C THR A 269 -9.74 9.76 14.83
N THR A 270 -9.25 11.00 14.88
CA THR A 270 -9.53 12.06 13.89
C THR A 270 -8.41 12.18 12.88
N SER A 271 -8.69 12.86 11.76
CA SER A 271 -7.68 13.16 10.74
C SER A 271 -6.52 13.99 11.29
N LEU A 272 -6.79 14.89 12.24
CA LEU A 272 -5.76 15.70 12.87
C LEU A 272 -4.81 14.87 13.74
N ILE A 273 -5.33 13.91 14.52
CA ILE A 273 -4.49 12.94 15.26
C ILE A 273 -3.60 12.17 14.29
N LEU A 274 -4.15 11.67 13.18
CA LEU A 274 -3.39 10.91 12.18
C LEU A 274 -2.31 11.75 11.48
N ALA A 275 -2.57 13.03 11.20
CA ALA A 275 -1.57 13.94 10.64
C ALA A 275 -0.40 14.19 11.63
N CYS A 276 -0.67 14.18 12.94
CA CYS A 276 0.34 14.39 13.97
C CYS A 276 1.29 13.20 14.15
N HIS A 277 0.92 11.97 13.73
CA HIS A 277 1.77 10.78 13.87
C HIS A 277 3.06 10.88 13.01
N GLY A 278 3.04 11.65 11.94
CA GLY A 278 4.18 11.84 11.03
C GLY A 278 4.57 13.31 10.87
N PRO A 279 5.52 13.62 9.97
CA PRO A 279 5.95 14.98 9.68
C PRO A 279 4.95 15.71 8.75
N HIS A 280 3.65 15.56 8.98
CA HIS A 280 2.60 16.00 8.03
C HIS A 280 2.04 17.37 8.39
N ALA A 281 2.92 18.36 8.59
CA ALA A 281 2.54 19.70 9.03
C ALA A 281 1.54 20.39 8.07
N ASP A 282 1.70 20.20 6.75
CA ASP A 282 0.75 20.77 5.78
C ASP A 282 -0.65 20.16 5.90
N CYS A 283 -0.77 18.87 6.23
CA CYS A 283 -2.06 18.24 6.49
C CYS A 283 -2.68 18.78 7.78
N ALA A 284 -1.88 18.91 8.85
CA ALA A 284 -2.34 19.47 10.11
C ALA A 284 -2.86 20.91 9.93
N ARG A 285 -2.11 21.75 9.20
CA ARG A 285 -2.53 23.11 8.85
C ARG A 285 -3.86 23.14 8.11
N LEU A 286 -3.97 22.38 7.01
CA LEU A 286 -5.21 22.31 6.21
C LEU A 286 -6.42 21.86 7.04
N LEU A 287 -6.23 20.91 7.96
CA LEU A 287 -7.30 20.43 8.84
C LEU A 287 -7.71 21.50 9.86
N LEU A 288 -6.76 22.19 10.48
CA LEU A 288 -7.04 23.28 11.41
C LEU A 288 -7.74 24.46 10.72
N ASP A 289 -7.27 24.85 9.52
CA ASP A 289 -7.89 25.88 8.70
C ASP A 289 -9.33 25.53 8.31
N ALA A 290 -9.63 24.23 8.16
CA ALA A 290 -10.97 23.72 7.89
C ALA A 290 -11.84 23.54 9.15
N GLY A 291 -11.34 23.86 10.35
CA GLY A 291 -12.09 23.78 11.61
C GLY A 291 -12.01 22.43 12.32
N ALA A 292 -10.92 21.67 12.14
CA ALA A 292 -10.63 20.51 12.99
C ALA A 292 -10.44 20.96 14.44
N ASP A 293 -11.09 20.27 15.39
CA ASP A 293 -10.90 20.51 16.81
C ASP A 293 -9.54 19.94 17.29
N PRO A 294 -8.59 20.80 17.72
CA PRO A 294 -7.28 20.36 18.16
C PRO A 294 -7.26 19.66 19.52
N CYS A 295 -8.38 19.69 20.26
CA CYS A 295 -8.51 19.11 21.60
C CYS A 295 -9.24 17.76 21.60
N THR A 296 -9.82 17.34 20.48
CA THR A 296 -10.56 16.08 20.40
C THR A 296 -9.63 14.87 20.61
N ALA A 297 -9.94 14.05 21.63
CA ALA A 297 -9.19 12.84 21.96
C ALA A 297 -9.77 11.59 21.30
N ASP A 298 -8.94 10.58 21.02
CA ASP A 298 -9.40 9.23 20.67
C ASP A 298 -9.95 8.47 21.88
N ASN A 299 -10.40 7.22 21.69
CA ASN A 299 -10.98 6.42 22.77
C ASN A 299 -9.96 6.00 23.84
N ALA A 300 -8.66 6.14 23.58
CA ALA A 300 -7.58 5.92 24.54
C ALA A 300 -7.19 7.21 25.31
N GLY A 301 -7.82 8.35 24.99
CA GLY A 301 -7.49 9.65 25.55
C GLY A 301 -6.31 10.35 24.87
N THR A 302 -5.87 9.85 23.72
CA THR A 302 -4.78 10.47 22.95
C THR A 302 -5.31 11.68 22.19
N THR A 303 -4.71 12.84 22.41
CA THR A 303 -5.03 14.09 21.71
C THR A 303 -3.97 14.41 20.64
N PRO A 304 -4.27 15.25 19.63
CA PRO A 304 -3.31 15.66 18.60
C PRO A 304 -1.98 16.14 19.17
N VAL A 305 -2.00 16.91 20.25
CA VAL A 305 -0.78 17.47 20.85
C VAL A 305 0.10 16.40 21.51
N ILE A 306 -0.51 15.37 22.11
CA ILE A 306 0.24 14.24 22.67
C ILE A 306 0.99 13.51 21.55
N VAL A 307 0.33 13.29 20.41
CA VAL A 307 0.96 12.63 19.25
C VAL A 307 2.04 13.50 18.62
N ALA A 308 1.80 14.81 18.45
CA ALA A 308 2.79 15.73 17.88
C ALA A 308 4.08 15.77 18.72
N CYS A 309 3.93 15.76 20.05
CA CYS A 309 5.05 15.69 20.99
C CYS A 309 5.74 14.32 20.98
N GLN A 310 4.99 13.22 20.90
CA GLN A 310 5.55 11.87 20.74
C GLN A 310 6.41 11.76 19.47
N SER A 311 5.92 12.30 18.35
CA SER A 311 6.59 12.28 17.05
C SER A 311 7.68 13.35 16.89
N GLY A 312 7.84 14.24 17.88
CA GLY A 312 8.88 15.29 17.86
C GLY A 312 8.62 16.45 16.91
N SER A 313 7.37 16.66 16.47
CA SER A 313 7.04 17.71 15.50
C SER A 313 6.79 19.05 16.19
N THR A 314 7.84 19.85 16.35
CA THR A 314 7.74 21.23 16.89
C THR A 314 6.85 22.12 16.03
N ALA A 315 6.88 21.97 14.70
CA ALA A 315 6.02 22.73 13.80
C ALA A 315 4.53 22.46 14.06
N ILE A 316 4.14 21.19 14.22
CA ILE A 316 2.75 20.83 14.54
C ILE A 316 2.38 21.27 15.96
N LEU A 317 3.29 21.12 16.92
CA LEU A 317 3.09 21.65 18.27
C LEU A 317 2.78 23.15 18.25
N SER A 318 3.58 23.97 17.54
CA SER A 318 3.34 25.41 17.42
C SER A 318 1.99 25.73 16.77
N MET A 319 1.58 24.97 15.73
CA MET A 319 0.27 25.14 15.11
C MET A 319 -0.89 24.82 16.07
N LEU A 320 -0.77 23.74 16.86
CA LEU A 320 -1.80 23.35 17.83
C LEU A 320 -1.92 24.37 18.97
N VAL A 321 -0.80 24.89 19.49
CA VAL A 321 -0.81 25.95 20.50
C VAL A 321 -1.43 27.23 19.93
N ALA A 322 -1.08 27.60 18.69
CA ALA A 322 -1.70 28.74 18.00
C ALA A 322 -3.21 28.56 17.76
N ALA A 323 -3.66 27.31 17.59
CA ALA A 323 -5.08 26.96 17.48
C ALA A 323 -5.81 26.93 18.83
N GLY A 324 -5.16 27.30 19.94
CA GLY A 324 -5.78 27.46 21.26
C GLY A 324 -5.68 26.23 22.18
N VAL A 325 -4.80 25.26 21.89
CA VAL A 325 -4.57 24.14 22.82
C VAL A 325 -3.86 24.63 24.08
N HIS A 326 -4.52 24.44 25.23
CA HIS A 326 -3.95 24.76 26.54
C HIS A 326 -3.19 23.57 27.13
N LEU A 327 -1.89 23.75 27.36
CA LEU A 327 -1.00 22.71 27.89
C LEU A 327 -0.93 22.68 29.42
N SER A 328 -2.06 22.93 30.09
CA SER A 328 -2.15 22.89 31.55
C SER A 328 -2.54 21.50 32.07
N GLY A 329 -2.04 21.13 33.25
CA GLY A 329 -2.45 19.92 33.96
C GLY A 329 -2.11 18.62 33.20
N ALA A 330 -3.04 17.67 33.20
CA ALA A 330 -2.81 16.32 32.69
C ALA A 330 -2.42 16.27 31.21
N GLN A 331 -2.95 17.17 30.36
CA GLN A 331 -2.64 17.20 28.93
C GLN A 331 -1.20 17.67 28.67
N GLY A 332 -0.78 18.76 29.32
CA GLY A 332 0.60 19.25 29.24
C GLY A 332 1.60 18.22 29.78
N GLY A 333 1.30 17.66 30.95
CA GLY A 333 2.11 16.58 31.53
C GLY A 333 2.24 15.38 30.59
N ALA A 334 1.13 14.93 29.97
CA ALA A 334 1.15 13.83 29.00
C ALA A 334 1.98 14.14 27.76
N ALA A 335 1.85 15.35 27.21
CA ALA A 335 2.63 15.80 26.07
C ALA A 335 4.14 15.81 26.39
N LEU A 336 4.52 16.37 27.56
CA LEU A 336 5.90 16.42 28.01
C LEU A 336 6.47 15.03 28.31
N PHE A 337 5.69 14.17 28.97
CA PHE A 337 6.07 12.78 29.23
C PHE A 337 6.34 12.02 27.93
N MET A 338 5.45 12.12 26.93
CA MET A 338 5.60 11.40 25.67
C MET A 338 6.77 11.93 24.83
N ALA A 339 7.00 13.25 24.79
CA ALA A 339 8.20 13.83 24.17
C ALA A 339 9.49 13.33 24.83
N ALA A 340 9.53 13.33 26.17
CA ALA A 340 10.68 12.87 26.93
C ALA A 340 10.96 11.37 26.74
N MET A 341 9.91 10.53 26.75
CA MET A 341 10.00 9.09 26.53
C MET A 341 10.54 8.72 25.15
N ASN A 342 10.22 9.52 24.13
CA ASN A 342 10.68 9.30 22.76
C ASN A 342 11.95 10.10 22.43
N ALA A 343 12.63 10.63 23.45
CA ALA A 343 13.88 11.37 23.33
C ALA A 343 13.82 12.61 22.40
N GLN A 344 12.67 13.28 22.35
CA GLN A 344 12.43 14.43 21.47
C GLN A 344 12.90 15.73 22.13
N VAL A 345 14.21 15.99 22.10
CA VAL A 345 14.85 17.10 22.84
C VAL A 345 14.24 18.47 22.51
N ASP A 346 14.05 18.77 21.23
CA ASP A 346 13.57 20.10 20.80
C ASP A 346 12.10 20.34 21.16
N THR A 347 11.25 19.31 21.13
CA THR A 347 9.87 19.45 21.60
C THR A 347 9.80 19.55 23.12
N VAL A 348 10.65 18.83 23.87
CA VAL A 348 10.76 19.03 25.32
C VAL A 348 11.13 20.49 25.63
N ARG A 349 12.16 21.04 24.98
CA ARG A 349 12.55 22.44 25.18
C ARG A 349 11.40 23.40 24.86
N ALA A 350 10.73 23.22 23.73
CA ALA A 350 9.58 24.04 23.36
C ALA A 350 8.44 23.96 24.41
N LEU A 351 8.15 22.78 24.96
CA LEU A 351 7.14 22.60 26.00
C LEU A 351 7.55 23.30 27.32
N LEU A 352 8.83 23.25 27.68
CA LEU A 352 9.34 23.95 28.85
C LEU A 352 9.30 25.48 28.68
N GLU A 353 9.60 25.98 27.48
CA GLU A 353 9.46 27.41 27.13
C GLU A 353 8.01 27.89 27.19
N ILE A 354 7.04 27.03 26.85
CA ILE A 354 5.60 27.30 27.01
C ILE A 354 5.18 27.32 28.49
N GLY A 355 6.01 26.78 29.39
CA GLY A 355 5.75 26.74 30.84
C GLY A 355 4.92 25.53 31.28
N VAL A 356 5.04 24.39 30.60
CA VAL A 356 4.39 23.15 31.00
C VAL A 356 4.92 22.67 32.36
N ASP A 357 4.01 22.34 33.28
CA ASP A 357 4.35 21.86 34.62
C ASP A 357 5.08 20.50 34.57
N VAL A 358 6.33 20.49 35.02
CA VAL A 358 7.20 19.30 35.10
C VAL A 358 6.82 18.34 36.22
N ALA A 359 6.02 18.78 37.20
CA ALA A 359 5.58 17.95 38.32
C ALA A 359 4.24 17.24 38.07
N SER A 360 3.59 17.53 36.93
CA SER A 360 2.28 17.00 36.59
C SER A 360 2.27 15.48 36.58
N ARG A 361 1.27 14.92 37.26
CA ARG A 361 1.03 13.48 37.37
C ARG A 361 0.23 13.01 36.18
N VAL A 362 0.80 12.11 35.39
CA VAL A 362 0.21 11.66 34.12
C VAL A 362 -0.33 10.24 34.23
N LEU A 363 -1.55 10.04 33.74
CA LEU A 363 -2.05 8.71 33.38
C LEU A 363 -1.65 8.46 31.93
N VAL A 364 -0.60 7.67 31.72
CA VAL A 364 -0.18 7.30 30.37
C VAL A 364 -1.22 6.31 29.80
N PRO A 365 -1.78 6.55 28.61
CA PRO A 365 -2.72 5.62 27.98
C PRO A 365 -2.14 4.20 27.92
N GLY A 366 -2.89 3.21 28.39
CA GLY A 366 -2.47 1.80 28.40
C GLY A 366 -1.60 1.35 29.59
N ARG A 367 -1.27 2.22 30.56
CA ARG A 367 -0.61 1.83 31.83
C ARG A 367 -1.57 1.89 33.02
N SER A 368 -1.31 1.04 34.02
CA SER A 368 -2.12 0.92 35.25
C SER A 368 -2.19 2.23 36.03
N ARG A 369 -3.36 2.53 36.62
CA ARG A 369 -3.63 3.68 37.52
C ARG A 369 -2.71 3.78 38.74
N ALA A 370 -1.96 2.73 39.08
CA ALA A 370 -1.20 2.63 40.32
C ALA A 370 0.09 3.47 40.39
N GLY A 371 0.55 4.05 39.28
CA GLY A 371 1.71 4.94 39.26
C GLY A 371 1.44 6.10 38.32
N ALA A 372 0.96 7.22 38.84
CA ALA A 372 0.95 8.44 38.04
C ALA A 372 2.40 8.82 37.71
N GLU A 373 2.79 8.69 36.45
CA GLU A 373 4.17 8.87 36.03
C GLU A 373 4.44 10.37 35.85
N ARG A 374 5.61 10.83 36.32
CA ARG A 374 6.09 12.21 36.13
C ARG A 374 6.85 12.29 34.81
N PRO A 375 6.87 13.43 34.11
CA PRO A 375 7.66 13.64 32.90
C PRO A 375 9.13 13.20 33.00
N LEU A 376 9.73 13.35 34.19
CA LEU A 376 11.09 12.86 34.51
C LEU A 376 11.27 11.36 34.19
N PHE A 377 10.28 10.51 34.51
CA PHE A 377 10.37 9.08 34.22
C PHE A 377 10.35 8.80 32.73
N GLY A 378 9.61 9.60 31.96
CA GLY A 378 9.67 9.58 30.49
C GLY A 378 11.12 9.73 30.02
N ALA A 379 11.83 10.75 30.50
CA ALA A 379 13.24 10.99 30.15
C ALA A 379 14.16 9.83 30.53
N VAL A 380 13.94 9.22 31.70
CA VAL A 380 14.71 8.05 32.16
C VAL A 380 14.45 6.82 31.29
N TYR A 381 13.20 6.56 30.91
CA TYR A 381 12.86 5.47 29.99
C TYR A 381 13.48 5.68 28.59
N GLY A 382 13.33 6.90 28.07
CA GLY A 382 13.92 7.32 26.79
C GLY A 382 15.45 7.26 26.80
N GLY A 383 16.05 7.48 27.96
CA GLY A 383 17.50 7.38 28.17
C GLY A 383 18.29 8.60 27.68
N SER A 384 17.65 9.77 27.56
CA SER A 384 18.34 11.01 27.15
C SER A 384 18.81 11.80 28.39
N PRO A 385 20.14 11.91 28.61
CA PRO A 385 20.67 12.72 29.70
C PRO A 385 20.38 14.22 29.50
N GLU A 386 20.31 14.69 28.26
CA GLU A 386 19.99 16.10 27.96
C GLU A 386 18.57 16.47 28.41
N ILE A 387 17.60 15.59 28.17
CA ILE A 387 16.21 15.82 28.59
C ILE A 387 16.09 15.76 30.11
N VAL A 388 16.79 14.82 30.77
CA VAL A 388 16.83 14.76 32.24
C VAL A 388 17.37 16.07 32.80
N GLN A 389 18.49 16.56 32.26
CA GLN A 389 19.05 17.84 32.68
C GLN A 389 18.07 19.00 32.45
N ALA A 390 17.45 19.09 31.27
CA ALA A 390 16.48 20.14 30.97
C ALA A 390 15.28 20.13 31.93
N LEU A 391 14.79 18.95 32.32
CA LEU A 391 13.71 18.82 33.30
C LEU A 391 14.16 19.23 34.71
N VAL A 392 15.37 18.86 35.12
CA VAL A 392 15.97 19.28 36.40
C VAL A 392 16.12 20.80 36.45
N ASP A 393 16.64 21.40 35.39
CA ASP A 393 16.81 22.86 35.27
C ASP A 393 15.45 23.59 35.34
N ALA A 394 14.40 22.95 34.81
CA ALA A 394 13.03 23.43 34.91
C ALA A 394 12.34 23.12 36.26
N GLY A 395 13.07 22.56 37.24
CA GLY A 395 12.58 22.35 38.61
C GLY A 395 11.96 20.98 38.88
N ALA A 396 12.26 19.96 38.07
CA ALA A 396 11.81 18.60 38.36
C ALA A 396 12.39 18.09 39.69
N ASP A 397 11.52 17.58 40.56
CA ASP A 397 11.91 17.01 41.85
C ASP A 397 12.63 15.66 41.66
N VAL A 398 13.94 15.71 41.86
CA VAL A 398 14.85 14.55 41.85
C VAL A 398 15.34 14.18 43.26
N ARG A 399 14.79 14.77 44.32
CA ARG A 399 15.21 14.49 45.70
C ARG A 399 14.23 13.50 46.36
N GLY A 400 14.72 12.82 47.40
CA GLY A 400 13.91 11.86 48.16
C GLY A 400 13.41 10.66 47.33
N PRO A 401 12.21 10.11 47.63
CA PRO A 401 11.75 8.83 47.06
C PRO A 401 11.64 8.83 45.54
N SER A 402 11.24 9.97 44.93
CA SER A 402 11.10 10.07 43.48
C SER A 402 12.45 10.01 42.77
N GLY A 403 13.49 10.62 43.35
CA GLY A 403 14.85 10.55 42.83
C GLY A 403 15.46 9.16 42.94
N GLU A 404 15.25 8.49 44.08
CA GLU A 404 15.70 7.11 44.28
C GLU A 404 15.02 6.13 43.32
N GLU A 405 13.73 6.31 43.07
CA GLU A 405 12.99 5.53 42.08
C GLU A 405 13.52 5.78 40.68
N ALA A 406 13.73 7.04 40.28
CA ALA A 406 14.31 7.39 38.99
C ALA A 406 15.71 6.77 38.80
N LEU A 407 16.56 6.78 39.82
CA LEU A 407 17.87 6.11 39.81
C LEU A 407 17.74 4.60 39.65
N ARG A 408 16.82 3.97 40.39
CA ARG A 408 16.56 2.53 40.30
C ARG A 408 16.11 2.16 38.89
N THR A 409 15.23 2.96 38.31
CA THR A 409 14.76 2.79 36.92
C THR A 409 15.92 2.98 35.93
N ALA A 410 16.74 4.02 36.07
CA ALA A 410 17.91 4.25 35.21
C ALA A 410 18.88 3.07 35.24
N ARG A 411 19.16 2.51 36.44
CA ARG A 411 20.00 1.30 36.60
C ARG A 411 19.37 0.07 35.97
N TYR A 412 18.07 -0.15 36.16
CA TYR A 412 17.35 -1.27 35.57
C TYR A 412 17.45 -1.30 34.03
N PHE A 413 17.37 -0.12 33.40
CA PHE A 413 17.53 0.03 31.95
C PHE A 413 18.98 0.28 31.50
N CYS A 414 19.97 0.15 32.39
CA CYS A 414 21.40 0.35 32.12
C CYS A 414 21.75 1.74 31.53
N ARG A 415 21.05 2.81 31.93
CA ARG A 415 21.26 4.18 31.43
C ARG A 415 22.30 4.93 32.28
N ARG A 416 23.59 4.61 32.08
CA ARG A 416 24.70 5.16 32.90
C ARG A 416 24.79 6.69 32.87
N ASP A 417 24.64 7.30 31.70
CA ASP A 417 24.74 8.76 31.57
C ASP A 417 23.58 9.48 32.25
N VAL A 418 22.37 8.91 32.16
CA VAL A 418 21.19 9.39 32.91
C VAL A 418 21.40 9.24 34.42
N GLU A 419 21.93 8.11 34.89
CA GLU A 419 22.27 7.93 36.30
C GLU A 419 23.25 9.00 36.78
N LYS A 420 24.29 9.30 35.99
CA LYS A 420 25.28 10.34 36.30
C LYS A 420 24.61 11.71 36.44
N VAL A 421 23.76 12.10 35.50
CA VAL A 421 23.02 13.38 35.56
C VAL A 421 22.10 13.44 36.78
N LEU A 422 21.34 12.37 37.07
CA LEU A 422 20.46 12.33 38.23
C LEU A 422 21.23 12.49 39.55
N ARG A 423 22.39 11.84 39.69
CA ARG A 423 23.25 11.97 40.88
C ARG A 423 23.83 13.37 41.03
N LEU A 424 24.31 13.97 39.93
CA LEU A 424 24.80 15.35 39.93
C LEU A 424 23.70 16.34 40.33
N ALA A 425 22.45 16.04 39.99
CA ALA A 425 21.28 16.82 40.40
C ALA A 425 20.82 16.56 41.86
N GLY A 426 21.50 15.65 42.59
CA GLY A 426 21.24 15.37 44.00
C GLY A 426 20.26 14.22 44.26
N ALA A 427 20.00 13.34 43.28
CA ALA A 427 19.25 12.12 43.52
C ALA A 427 20.10 11.11 44.32
N GLY A 428 19.52 10.52 45.38
CA GLY A 428 20.15 9.46 46.19
C GLY A 428 20.91 9.89 47.44
N GLY A 429 20.84 11.17 47.86
CA GLY A 429 21.56 11.70 49.02
C GLY A 429 22.98 12.22 48.69
N GLU A 430 23.65 12.86 49.67
CA GLU A 430 25.00 13.42 49.49
C GLU A 430 25.97 12.38 48.92
N LEU A 431 26.81 12.84 47.99
CA LEU A 431 27.84 12.06 47.31
C LEU A 431 28.92 11.65 48.32
N ASP A 432 28.70 10.56 49.04
CA ASP A 432 29.77 9.86 49.75
C ASP A 432 30.68 9.19 48.72
N GLY A 433 31.69 9.94 48.27
CA GLY A 433 32.97 9.44 47.76
C GLY A 433 32.98 8.74 46.40
N GLU A 434 34.11 8.91 45.71
CA GLU A 434 34.59 8.04 44.63
C GLU A 434 33.92 8.15 43.25
N TRP A 435 34.14 9.28 42.59
CA TRP A 435 34.51 9.27 41.16
C TRP A 435 35.58 10.34 40.92
N SER A 436 36.85 9.96 41.10
CA SER A 436 38.01 10.72 40.61
C SER A 436 38.42 10.23 39.22
N GLU A 437 38.35 11.16 38.27
CA GLU A 437 38.87 11.21 36.88
C GLU A 437 38.52 10.11 35.88
#